data_AF-A0A6A6WBS7-F1
#
_entry.id   AF-A0A6A6WBS7-F1
#
_cell.length_a   1.000
_cell.length_b   1.000
_cell.length_c   1.000
_cell.angle_alpha   90.00
_cell.angle_beta   90.00
_cell.angle_gamma   90.00
#
_symmetry.space_group_name_H-M   'P 1'
#
loop_
_entity.id
_entity.type
_entity.pdbx_description
1 polymer ?
#
loop_
_entity_poly.entity_id
_entity_poly.type
_entity_poly.pdbx_seq_one_letter_code
_entity_poly.pdbx_strand_id
1 'polypeptide(L)'
;MKASSILVSLIGVATATVRPPPGCAYDKCFWKDQIPQEWKPLVTKFCKALIGKQPCSTPSARFSTVVNTLSPTTVQQTLPQSTVVETVQYTTTVVDSVEVTNTQTQGTLCVVTTDGQTPVTSITYPRFTNPASNQPQARDLDELAAQDDPQYRNRMKRDTLPAFATAGCNKSPPLQKLKDACKCFLASPESPIKTTTIVQAGSTVIQTLPAQTTTVIETLPQQTVRVTSTNVVTATVQSCTSTSTVYSSTIAISSCGAPPGTYVSRTIGQISCTQPAAAPSGSVNAFHRIEADNNQGTVFEGCIYAGPRSITTPSGGTHQCGASTGTSITGQTDAASQLTGFTYDGTFSPSFNDYFITRIGSTQQSGNSYWGVLNNGVFTTSGGCGAQVRAGDSSLWQWDAFNLNQLLTIAPQYAVVSVGSTVSITVTGRSPNGGPSSPFQGATLSGGQGLQSGSDGGITFTVPSEPGCYQYKASAGGSGRSNAFYLNVVSQFPSEIK
;
A
#
# COMPACT_ATOMS: atom_id res chain seq x y z
N MET A 1 57.19 36.17 24.19
CA MET A 1 56.74 35.53 25.46
C MET A 1 55.21 35.44 25.45
N LYS A 2 54.70 34.23 25.69
CA LYS A 2 53.30 33.82 26.00
C LYS A 2 52.19 34.25 25.02
N ALA A 3 51.85 33.37 24.09
CA ALA A 3 50.55 33.32 23.44
C ALA A 3 49.69 32.23 24.11
N SER A 4 48.55 32.63 24.68
CA SER A 4 47.57 31.75 25.32
C SER A 4 46.81 30.93 24.28
N SER A 5 46.82 29.61 24.43
CA SER A 5 45.96 28.68 23.68
C SER A 5 44.61 28.55 24.39
N ILE A 6 43.52 28.87 23.68
CA ILE A 6 42.15 28.61 24.13
C ILE A 6 41.79 27.18 23.70
N LEU A 7 41.63 26.30 24.69
CA LEU A 7 41.17 24.93 24.53
C LEU A 7 39.63 24.94 24.48
N VAL A 8 39.04 24.67 23.31
CA VAL A 8 37.60 24.45 23.17
C VAL A 8 37.32 22.96 23.40
N SER A 9 36.77 22.62 24.57
CA SER A 9 36.25 21.28 24.86
C SER A 9 34.97 21.01 24.07
N LEU A 10 35.05 20.18 23.03
CA LEU A 10 33.87 19.52 22.44
C LEU A 10 33.36 18.46 23.41
N ILE A 11 32.21 18.71 24.02
CA ILE A 11 31.43 17.68 24.72
C ILE A 11 30.76 16.83 23.62
N GLY A 12 31.36 15.67 23.32
CA GLY A 12 30.75 14.65 22.50
C GLY A 12 29.56 14.04 23.25
N VAL A 13 28.36 14.13 22.68
CA VAL A 13 27.19 13.39 23.14
C VAL A 13 27.46 11.91 22.88
N ALA A 14 27.79 11.15 23.92
CA ALA A 14 27.90 9.70 23.83
C ALA A 14 26.52 9.13 23.48
N THR A 15 26.35 8.67 22.23
CA THR A 15 25.22 7.82 21.89
C THR A 15 25.35 6.54 22.71
N ALA A 16 24.33 6.24 23.51
CA ALA A 16 24.28 5.01 24.30
C ALA A 16 24.34 3.83 23.34
N THR A 17 25.52 3.22 23.20
CA THR A 17 25.68 1.96 22.48
C THR A 17 24.97 0.88 23.28
N VAL A 18 23.73 0.58 22.91
CA VAL A 18 23.00 -0.58 23.44
C VAL A 18 23.86 -1.80 23.15
N ARG A 19 24.40 -2.42 24.20
CA ARG A 19 25.15 -3.67 24.03
C ARG A 19 24.19 -4.71 23.47
N PRO A 20 24.55 -5.39 22.36
CA PRO A 20 23.73 -6.46 21.83
C PRO A 20 23.55 -7.55 22.91
N PRO A 21 22.38 -8.22 22.97
CA PRO A 21 22.18 -9.35 23.87
C PRO A 21 23.25 -10.41 23.68
N PRO A 22 23.60 -11.17 24.74
CA PRO A 22 24.49 -12.32 24.58
C PRO A 22 23.88 -13.34 23.60
N GLY A 23 24.68 -13.76 22.62
CA GLY A 23 24.30 -14.73 21.61
C GLY A 23 24.33 -14.17 20.19
N CYS A 24 24.03 -15.04 19.23
CA CYS A 24 23.97 -14.69 17.82
C CYS A 24 22.61 -14.10 17.43
N ALA A 25 22.60 -13.02 16.66
CA ALA A 25 21.36 -12.38 16.19
C ALA A 25 20.38 -13.38 15.55
N TYR A 26 20.87 -14.27 14.68
CA TYR A 26 20.03 -15.25 13.99
C TYR A 26 19.41 -16.32 14.93
N ASP A 27 19.96 -16.57 16.12
CA ASP A 27 19.38 -17.54 17.06
C ASP A 27 18.13 -16.99 17.77
N LYS A 28 17.85 -15.69 17.64
CA LYS A 28 16.72 -14.99 18.27
C LYS A 28 15.89 -14.21 17.26
N CYS A 29 15.73 -14.77 16.05
CA CYS A 29 14.92 -14.15 15.00
C CYS A 29 15.39 -12.73 14.65
N PHE A 30 16.71 -12.57 14.54
CA PHE A 30 17.43 -11.29 14.39
C PHE A 30 17.23 -10.30 15.55
N TRP A 31 16.81 -10.77 16.72
CA TRP A 31 16.34 -9.92 17.82
C TRP A 31 15.19 -9.01 17.37
N LYS A 32 14.17 -9.57 16.72
CA LYS A 32 13.01 -8.84 16.15
C LYS A 32 12.48 -7.66 16.99
N ASP A 33 12.44 -7.82 18.31
CA ASP A 33 11.92 -6.81 19.24
C ASP A 33 12.93 -5.71 19.58
N GLN A 34 14.21 -5.91 19.30
CA GLN A 34 15.31 -4.99 19.55
C GLN A 34 15.95 -4.43 18.26
N ILE A 35 15.53 -4.92 17.09
CA ILE A 35 15.89 -4.30 15.81
C ILE A 35 15.28 -2.89 15.77
N PRO A 36 16.10 -1.84 15.59
CA PRO A 36 15.58 -0.48 15.44
C PRO A 36 14.55 -0.41 14.31
N GLN A 37 13.50 0.38 14.50
CA GLN A 37 12.33 0.37 13.61
C GLN A 37 12.71 0.67 12.15
N GLU A 38 13.73 1.49 11.93
CA GLU A 38 14.29 1.87 10.63
C GLU A 38 15.02 0.73 9.91
N TRP A 39 15.44 -0.33 10.62
CA TRP A 39 16.08 -1.52 10.02
C TRP A 39 15.07 -2.62 9.66
N LYS A 40 13.86 -2.59 10.24
CA LYS A 40 12.84 -3.63 9.97
C LYS A 40 12.47 -3.80 8.49
N PRO A 41 12.36 -2.73 7.67
CA PRO A 41 12.13 -2.89 6.24
C PRO A 41 13.26 -3.63 5.52
N LEU A 42 14.52 -3.34 5.89
CA LEU A 42 15.70 -3.99 5.31
C LEU A 42 15.76 -5.48 5.67
N VAL A 43 15.56 -5.83 6.95
CA VAL A 43 15.51 -7.22 7.41
C VAL A 43 14.33 -7.97 6.74
N THR A 44 13.18 -7.30 6.57
CA THR A 44 12.04 -7.87 5.83
C THR A 44 12.40 -8.19 4.38
N LYS A 45 13.08 -7.25 3.68
CA LYS A 45 13.51 -7.46 2.28
C LYS A 45 14.53 -8.60 2.18
N PHE A 46 15.54 -8.59 3.05
CA PHE A 46 16.53 -9.66 3.16
C PHE A 46 15.85 -11.02 3.38
N CYS A 47 14.91 -11.09 4.32
CA CYS A 47 14.25 -12.35 4.65
C CYS A 47 13.31 -12.86 3.57
N LYS A 48 12.60 -11.97 2.87
CA LYS A 48 11.78 -12.34 1.71
C LYS A 48 12.63 -12.89 0.57
N ALA A 49 13.78 -12.27 0.29
CA ALA A 49 14.72 -12.76 -0.71
C ALA A 49 15.29 -14.13 -0.32
N LEU A 50 15.74 -14.28 0.93
CA LEU A 50 16.41 -15.48 1.40
C LEU A 50 15.52 -16.73 1.44
N ILE A 51 14.24 -16.59 1.78
CA ILE A 51 13.32 -17.74 1.87
C ILE A 51 12.72 -18.14 0.51
N GLY A 52 12.92 -17.35 -0.55
CA GLY A 52 12.50 -17.67 -1.92
C GLY A 52 10.98 -17.88 -2.11
N LYS A 53 10.18 -17.58 -1.09
CA LYS A 53 8.72 -17.69 -1.11
C LYS A 53 8.14 -16.43 -0.53
N GLN A 54 7.34 -15.71 -1.32
CA GLN A 54 6.24 -14.95 -0.73
C GLN A 54 5.23 -15.98 -0.22
N PRO A 55 5.01 -16.17 1.08
CA PRO A 55 3.68 -16.57 1.48
C PRO A 55 2.78 -15.43 1.03
N CYS A 56 1.94 -15.67 0.01
CA CYS A 56 0.71 -14.94 -0.13
C CYS A 56 -0.02 -15.11 1.21
N SER A 57 0.16 -14.17 2.13
CA SER A 57 -0.84 -13.94 3.15
C SER A 57 -2.06 -13.47 2.37
N THR A 58 -2.95 -14.41 2.04
CA THR A 58 -4.35 -14.06 1.86
C THR A 58 -4.71 -13.22 3.08
N PRO A 59 -5.12 -11.94 2.92
CA PRO A 59 -5.75 -11.25 4.02
C PRO A 59 -7.02 -12.05 4.31
N SER A 60 -6.96 -12.94 5.30
CA SER A 60 -8.16 -13.49 5.90
C SER A 60 -8.87 -12.29 6.52
N ALA A 61 -9.86 -11.75 5.82
CA ALA A 61 -10.83 -10.84 6.39
C ALA A 61 -11.42 -11.56 7.60
N ARG A 62 -11.04 -11.12 8.80
CA ARG A 62 -11.63 -11.63 10.04
C ARG A 62 -12.94 -10.88 10.24
N PHE A 63 -14.04 -11.57 9.99
CA PHE A 63 -15.37 -11.06 10.30
C PHE A 63 -15.56 -11.06 11.82
N SER A 64 -15.93 -9.92 12.40
CA SER A 64 -16.46 -9.86 13.75
C SER A 64 -17.98 -9.69 13.61
N THR A 65 -18.72 -10.78 13.81
CA THR A 65 -20.18 -10.73 13.78
C THR A 65 -20.66 -10.22 15.13
N VAL A 66 -21.15 -8.98 15.18
CA VAL A 66 -21.89 -8.48 16.34
C VAL A 66 -23.33 -8.95 16.20
N VAL A 67 -23.69 -9.99 16.96
CA VAL A 67 -25.09 -10.44 17.08
C VAL A 67 -25.72 -9.68 18.24
N ASN A 68 -26.57 -8.70 17.94
CA ASN A 68 -27.43 -8.07 18.94
C ASN A 68 -28.68 -8.93 19.11
N THR A 69 -28.68 -9.82 20.10
CA THR A 69 -29.89 -10.56 20.50
C THR A 69 -30.72 -9.68 21.43
N LEU A 70 -31.82 -9.12 20.94
CA LEU A 70 -32.79 -8.42 21.79
C LEU A 70 -33.65 -9.46 22.52
N SER A 71 -33.50 -9.56 23.83
CA SER A 71 -34.43 -10.33 24.67
C SER A 71 -35.76 -9.57 24.80
N PRO A 72 -36.92 -10.24 24.77
CA PRO A 72 -38.22 -9.59 24.94
C PRO A 72 -38.33 -8.92 26.31
N THR A 73 -38.74 -7.65 26.34
CA THR A 73 -39.02 -6.92 27.58
C THR A 73 -40.36 -7.36 28.16
N THR A 74 -40.34 -8.05 29.29
CA THR A 74 -41.56 -8.39 30.04
C THR A 74 -42.04 -7.18 30.84
N VAL A 75 -43.24 -6.67 30.56
CA VAL A 75 -43.91 -5.68 31.39
C VAL A 75 -44.76 -6.42 32.42
N GLN A 76 -44.40 -6.35 33.71
CA GLN A 76 -45.24 -6.83 34.81
C GLN A 76 -45.98 -5.64 35.42
N GLN A 77 -47.30 -5.73 35.45
CA GLN A 77 -48.18 -4.77 36.12
C GLN A 77 -48.72 -5.39 37.41
N THR A 78 -48.35 -4.83 38.55
CA THR A 78 -48.81 -5.29 39.87
C THR A 78 -49.93 -4.35 40.34
N LEU A 79 -51.17 -4.83 40.40
CA LEU A 79 -52.29 -4.08 40.95
C LEU A 79 -52.30 -4.21 42.49
N PRO A 80 -52.49 -3.12 43.25
CA PRO A 80 -52.65 -3.22 44.70
C PRO A 80 -53.98 -3.92 45.06
N GLN A 81 -53.92 -4.91 45.95
CA GLN A 81 -55.10 -5.55 46.54
C GLN A 81 -55.83 -4.53 47.44
N SER A 82 -57.03 -4.13 47.03
CA SER A 82 -57.95 -3.34 47.87
C SER A 82 -58.73 -4.28 48.79
N THR A 83 -58.41 -4.27 50.08
CA THR A 83 -59.18 -4.96 51.12
C THR A 83 -60.34 -4.06 51.53
N VAL A 84 -61.56 -4.38 51.12
CA VAL A 84 -62.79 -3.80 51.72
C VAL A 84 -63.54 -4.93 52.39
N VAL A 85 -63.57 -4.88 53.72
CA VAL A 85 -64.40 -5.73 54.58
C VAL A 85 -65.63 -4.92 54.93
N GLU A 86 -66.77 -5.21 54.31
CA GLU A 86 -68.06 -5.02 54.96
C GLU A 86 -69.12 -5.97 54.37
N THR A 87 -69.74 -6.71 55.28
CA THR A 87 -70.68 -7.79 54.99
C THR A 87 -72.10 -7.23 54.98
N VAL A 88 -72.73 -7.11 53.82
CA VAL A 88 -74.20 -7.11 53.72
C VAL A 88 -74.60 -7.87 52.46
N GLN A 89 -75.34 -8.97 52.66
CA GLN A 89 -75.92 -9.77 51.58
C GLN A 89 -77.18 -9.12 51.04
N TYR A 90 -77.20 -8.85 49.73
CA TYR A 90 -78.43 -8.90 48.92
C TYR A 90 -78.10 -9.43 47.52
N THR A 91 -78.92 -10.38 47.07
CA THR A 91 -78.87 -11.00 45.75
C THR A 91 -79.49 -10.05 44.72
N THR A 92 -78.69 -9.57 43.76
CA THR A 92 -79.22 -8.87 42.60
C THR A 92 -78.47 -9.30 41.34
N THR A 93 -79.22 -9.85 40.40
CA THR A 93 -78.76 -10.24 39.07
C THR A 93 -78.52 -8.98 38.23
N VAL A 94 -77.30 -8.79 37.73
CA VAL A 94 -77.01 -7.78 36.71
C VAL A 94 -76.30 -8.47 35.54
N VAL A 95 -76.95 -8.42 34.38
CA VAL A 95 -76.37 -8.71 33.07
C VAL A 95 -75.68 -7.44 32.64
N ASP A 96 -74.38 -7.49 32.36
CA ASP A 96 -73.75 -6.47 31.52
C ASP A 96 -72.61 -7.07 30.69
N SER A 97 -72.79 -6.98 29.37
CA SER A 97 -71.80 -7.31 28.35
C SER A 97 -70.87 -6.12 28.17
N VAL A 98 -69.58 -6.28 28.47
CA VAL A 98 -68.56 -5.31 28.09
C VAL A 98 -67.87 -5.81 26.82
N GLU A 99 -68.17 -5.15 25.70
CA GLU A 99 -67.47 -5.35 24.43
C GLU A 99 -66.21 -4.46 24.43
N VAL A 100 -65.03 -5.06 24.64
CA VAL A 100 -63.75 -4.37 24.46
C VAL A 100 -63.28 -4.60 23.03
N THR A 101 -63.46 -3.59 22.17
CA THR A 101 -62.86 -3.60 20.82
C THR A 101 -61.43 -3.05 20.92
N ASN A 102 -60.44 -3.93 20.86
CA ASN A 102 -59.04 -3.55 20.70
C ASN A 102 -58.66 -3.57 19.22
N THR A 103 -58.57 -2.40 18.59
CA THR A 103 -58.01 -2.26 17.24
C THR A 103 -56.54 -1.89 17.38
N GLN A 104 -55.64 -2.86 17.15
CA GLN A 104 -54.20 -2.62 17.12
C GLN A 104 -53.74 -2.51 15.65
N THR A 105 -53.41 -1.31 15.20
CA THR A 105 -52.76 -1.09 13.91
C THR A 105 -51.24 -1.07 14.14
N GLN A 106 -50.54 -2.17 13.83
CA GLN A 106 -49.08 -2.16 13.76
C GLN A 106 -48.65 -1.66 12.38
N GLY A 107 -48.10 -0.46 12.33
CA GLY A 107 -47.35 0.06 11.19
C GLY A 107 -46.03 0.64 11.69
N THR A 108 -44.92 -0.04 11.44
CA THR A 108 -43.58 0.48 11.68
C THR A 108 -43.10 1.18 10.40
N LEU A 109 -43.08 2.52 10.42
CA LEU A 109 -42.49 3.32 9.36
C LEU A 109 -41.03 3.63 9.74
N CYS A 110 -40.07 3.00 9.05
CA CYS A 110 -38.65 3.38 9.16
C CYS A 110 -38.33 4.42 8.08
N VAL A 111 -38.03 5.65 8.49
CA VAL A 111 -37.44 6.68 7.64
C VAL A 111 -35.93 6.63 7.83
N VAL A 112 -35.19 6.33 6.76
CA VAL A 112 -33.72 6.35 6.76
C VAL A 112 -33.27 7.70 6.22
N THR A 113 -32.56 8.47 7.04
CA THR A 113 -31.88 9.70 6.62
C THR A 113 -30.37 9.43 6.64
N THR A 114 -29.73 9.47 5.47
CA THR A 114 -28.26 9.36 5.35
C THR A 114 -27.63 10.74 5.49
N ASP A 115 -26.89 10.97 6.57
CA ASP A 115 -26.18 12.22 6.81
C ASP A 115 -24.86 12.23 6.00
N GLY A 116 -24.66 13.29 5.22
CA GLY A 116 -23.53 13.43 4.30
C GLY A 116 -22.27 13.85 5.04
N GLN A 117 -21.29 12.94 5.16
CA GLN A 117 -19.91 13.30 5.43
C GLN A 117 -18.95 12.59 4.48
N THR A 118 -18.22 13.38 3.69
CA THR A 118 -17.07 12.97 2.89
C THR A 118 -15.89 12.62 3.80
N PRO A 119 -15.28 11.42 3.68
CA PRO A 119 -14.05 11.11 4.40
C PRO A 119 -12.86 11.84 3.75
N VAL A 120 -12.25 12.74 4.52
CA VAL A 120 -10.93 13.31 4.18
C VAL A 120 -9.86 12.27 4.50
N THR A 121 -9.18 11.78 3.47
CA THR A 121 -8.03 10.89 3.63
C THR A 121 -6.76 11.74 3.55
N SER A 122 -6.08 11.99 4.67
CA SER A 122 -4.76 12.63 4.65
C SER A 122 -3.68 11.56 4.45
N ILE A 123 -2.90 11.70 3.38
CA ILE A 123 -1.70 10.89 3.14
C ILE A 123 -0.51 11.75 3.56
N THR A 124 0.05 11.45 4.73
CA THR A 124 1.27 12.08 5.23
C THR A 124 2.49 11.32 4.71
N TYR A 125 3.28 11.93 3.84
CA TYR A 125 4.59 11.40 3.45
C TYR A 125 5.62 11.71 4.56
N PRO A 126 6.42 10.73 5.02
CA PRO A 126 7.47 11.01 5.98
C PRO A 126 8.58 11.86 5.33
N ARG A 127 8.96 12.92 6.05
CA ARG A 127 10.11 13.78 5.74
C ARG A 127 11.39 13.00 6.05
N PHE A 128 12.27 12.82 5.06
CA PHE A 128 13.60 12.24 5.28
C PHE A 128 14.58 13.33 5.74
N THR A 129 15.05 13.25 6.98
CA THR A 129 16.26 13.92 7.46
C THR A 129 17.41 12.92 7.46
N ASN A 130 18.55 13.34 6.93
CA ASN A 130 19.76 12.54 6.72
C ASN A 130 20.65 12.58 7.97
N PRO A 131 21.02 11.45 8.59
CA PRO A 131 22.23 11.35 9.40
C PRO A 131 23.31 10.51 8.69
N ALA A 132 24.54 10.98 8.83
CA ALA A 132 25.74 10.49 8.16
C ALA A 132 26.05 8.99 8.36
N SER A 133 26.59 8.39 7.29
CA SER A 133 27.71 7.43 7.28
C SER A 133 27.74 6.35 8.36
N ASN A 134 27.02 5.23 8.14
CA ASN A 134 27.40 3.83 8.50
C ASN A 134 26.29 2.82 8.11
N GLN A 135 25.64 3.00 6.96
CA GLN A 135 24.64 2.03 6.47
C GLN A 135 25.29 0.95 5.60
N PRO A 136 25.05 -0.35 5.86
CA PRO A 136 25.52 -1.43 4.98
C PRO A 136 24.78 -1.37 3.63
N GLN A 137 25.52 -1.51 2.53
CA GLN A 137 25.01 -1.35 1.16
C GLN A 137 24.36 -2.65 0.65
N ALA A 138 23.40 -2.52 -0.28
CA ALA A 138 22.64 -3.61 -0.90
C ALA A 138 23.49 -4.62 -1.71
N ARG A 139 24.80 -4.36 -1.90
CA ARG A 139 25.77 -5.23 -2.60
C ARG A 139 25.80 -6.66 -2.05
N ASP A 140 25.52 -6.82 -0.76
CA ASP A 140 25.56 -8.11 -0.06
C ASP A 140 24.45 -9.10 -0.49
N LEU A 141 23.38 -8.62 -1.12
CA LEU A 141 22.20 -9.44 -1.43
C LEU A 141 22.22 -10.09 -2.83
N ASP A 142 22.74 -9.39 -3.84
CA ASP A 142 22.76 -9.90 -5.22
C ASP A 142 23.91 -10.89 -5.46
N GLU A 143 25.04 -10.73 -4.77
CA GLU A 143 26.16 -11.69 -4.79
C GLU A 143 25.79 -13.03 -4.10
N LEU A 144 24.78 -12.99 -3.21
CA LEU A 144 24.25 -14.14 -2.48
C LEU A 144 23.41 -15.09 -3.37
N ALA A 145 22.82 -14.59 -4.45
CA ALA A 145 22.00 -15.37 -5.38
C ALA A 145 22.83 -16.05 -6.50
N ALA A 146 24.04 -15.56 -6.76
CA ALA A 146 24.88 -15.99 -7.87
C ALA A 146 25.85 -17.16 -7.54
N GLN A 147 25.91 -17.63 -6.28
CA GLN A 147 26.77 -18.75 -5.86
C GLN A 147 25.96 -20.03 -5.63
N ASP A 148 25.57 -20.73 -6.71
CA ASP A 148 25.06 -22.13 -6.65
C ASP A 148 26.20 -23.14 -6.88
N ASP A 149 27.31 -22.97 -6.17
CA ASP A 149 28.40 -23.96 -6.10
C ASP A 149 28.10 -24.96 -4.97
N PRO A 150 28.08 -26.28 -5.23
CA PRO A 150 27.87 -27.32 -4.21
C PRO A 150 28.82 -27.23 -2.99
N GLN A 151 30.03 -26.68 -3.14
CA GLN A 151 30.95 -26.48 -2.01
C GLN A 151 30.58 -25.29 -1.11
N TYR A 152 29.79 -24.33 -1.62
CA TYR A 152 29.36 -23.12 -0.88
C TYR A 152 28.02 -23.28 -0.16
N ARG A 153 27.27 -24.37 -0.40
CA ARG A 153 25.94 -24.63 0.20
C ARG A 153 25.92 -24.64 1.73
N ASN A 154 27.07 -24.85 2.38
CA ASN A 154 27.09 -25.08 3.83
C ASN A 154 27.46 -23.84 4.66
N ARG A 155 28.06 -22.78 4.10
CA ARG A 155 28.45 -21.57 4.86
C ARG A 155 28.51 -20.34 3.96
N MET A 156 27.72 -19.30 4.28
CA MET A 156 27.95 -17.98 3.71
C MET A 156 29.20 -17.35 4.31
N LYS A 157 29.98 -16.60 3.52
CA LYS A 157 31.08 -15.79 4.06
C LYS A 157 30.51 -14.71 4.97
N ARG A 158 31.17 -14.46 6.10
CA ARG A 158 30.71 -13.47 7.10
C ARG A 158 30.64 -12.07 6.50
N ASP A 159 31.56 -11.78 5.59
CA ASP A 159 31.79 -10.46 5.02
C ASP A 159 30.76 -10.08 3.95
N THR A 160 29.94 -11.04 3.50
CA THR A 160 28.84 -10.82 2.54
C THR A 160 27.48 -10.80 3.23
N LEU A 161 27.43 -10.87 4.56
CA LEU A 161 26.20 -10.81 5.31
C LEU A 161 26.03 -9.41 5.92
N PRO A 162 24.82 -8.83 5.84
CA PRO A 162 24.54 -7.57 6.50
C PRO A 162 24.92 -7.64 7.99
N ALA A 163 25.46 -6.56 8.53
CA ALA A 163 25.93 -6.51 9.93
C ALA A 163 24.87 -6.98 10.94
N PHE A 164 23.57 -6.73 10.67
CA PHE A 164 22.47 -7.19 11.51
C PHE A 164 22.34 -8.73 11.57
N ALA A 165 22.75 -9.44 10.52
CA ALA A 165 22.63 -10.90 10.44
C ALA A 165 23.77 -11.63 11.17
N THR A 166 24.90 -10.94 11.40
CA THR A 166 26.10 -11.50 12.06
C THR A 166 26.43 -10.83 13.39
N ALA A 167 25.60 -9.88 13.85
CA ALA A 167 25.77 -9.22 15.13
C ALA A 167 25.81 -10.25 16.28
N GLY A 168 26.82 -10.13 17.15
CA GLY A 168 27.05 -11.05 18.26
C GLY A 168 27.61 -12.42 17.89
N CYS A 169 27.96 -12.66 16.61
CA CYS A 169 28.42 -13.96 16.14
C CYS A 169 29.93 -14.08 15.93
N ASN A 170 30.51 -15.17 16.44
CA ASN A 170 31.92 -15.51 16.23
C ASN A 170 32.17 -16.34 14.97
N LYS A 171 31.11 -16.84 14.32
CA LYS A 171 31.18 -17.66 13.10
C LYS A 171 30.04 -17.26 12.16
N SER A 172 30.24 -17.44 10.86
CA SER A 172 29.15 -17.27 9.89
C SER A 172 28.01 -18.25 10.19
N PRO A 173 26.75 -17.81 10.14
CA PRO A 173 25.62 -18.72 10.26
C PRO A 173 25.58 -19.74 9.12
N PRO A 174 25.17 -20.99 9.41
CA PRO A 174 24.65 -21.88 8.39
C PRO A 174 23.45 -21.25 7.69
N LEU A 175 23.33 -21.43 6.36
CA LEU A 175 22.20 -20.93 5.55
C LEU A 175 20.83 -21.30 6.15
N GLN A 176 20.71 -22.52 6.69
CA GLN A 176 19.49 -22.99 7.31
C GLN A 176 19.08 -22.14 8.53
N LYS A 177 20.04 -21.75 9.39
CA LYS A 177 19.77 -20.89 10.54
C LYS A 177 19.30 -19.50 10.13
N LEU A 178 19.85 -18.92 9.05
CA LEU A 178 19.37 -17.65 8.51
C LEU A 178 17.94 -17.78 7.96
N LYS A 179 17.63 -18.87 7.25
CA LYS A 179 16.27 -19.14 6.76
C LYS A 179 15.27 -19.28 7.92
N ASP A 180 15.65 -19.95 8.99
CA ASP A 180 14.79 -20.14 10.16
C ASP A 180 14.60 -18.84 10.94
N ALA A 181 15.66 -18.05 11.10
CA ALA A 181 15.58 -16.69 11.66
C ALA A 181 14.64 -15.79 10.85
N CYS A 182 14.68 -15.92 9.52
CA CYS A 182 13.81 -15.17 8.61
C CYS A 182 12.35 -15.60 8.66
N LYS A 183 12.07 -16.90 8.74
CA LYS A 183 10.71 -17.41 8.98
C LYS A 183 10.15 -16.87 10.29
N CYS A 184 10.96 -16.89 11.36
CA CYS A 184 10.55 -16.37 12.65
C CYS A 184 10.35 -14.83 12.63
N PHE A 185 11.24 -14.08 11.98
CA PHE A 185 11.11 -12.63 11.87
C PHE A 185 9.81 -12.23 11.14
N LEU A 186 9.48 -12.95 10.06
CA LEU A 186 8.30 -12.71 9.22
C LEU A 186 6.99 -13.27 9.80
N ALA A 187 7.03 -14.20 10.76
CA ALA A 187 5.85 -14.67 11.45
C ALA A 187 5.25 -13.51 12.28
N SER A 188 4.07 -13.02 11.89
CA SER A 188 3.34 -12.01 12.66
C SER A 188 2.94 -12.62 14.01
N PRO A 189 3.09 -11.91 15.15
CA PRO A 189 2.56 -12.41 16.41
C PRO A 189 1.05 -12.58 16.27
N GLU A 190 0.55 -13.81 16.43
CA GLU A 190 -0.88 -14.04 16.59
C GLU A 190 -1.31 -13.36 17.89
N SER A 191 -1.90 -12.17 17.81
CA SER A 191 -2.58 -11.60 18.96
C SER A 191 -3.73 -12.54 19.34
N PRO A 192 -3.87 -12.95 20.61
CA PRO A 192 -5.01 -13.74 21.05
C PRO A 192 -6.29 -12.94 20.78
N ILE A 193 -7.26 -13.59 20.13
CA ILE A 193 -8.59 -13.03 19.87
C ILE A 193 -9.27 -12.81 21.23
N LYS A 194 -9.44 -11.55 21.64
CA LYS A 194 -10.36 -11.20 22.73
C LYS A 194 -11.76 -11.03 22.13
N THR A 195 -12.59 -12.05 22.24
CA THR A 195 -14.03 -11.94 21.96
C THR A 195 -14.66 -11.16 23.13
N THR A 196 -14.99 -9.88 22.91
CA THR A 196 -15.76 -9.09 23.87
C THR A 196 -17.24 -9.26 23.55
N THR A 197 -17.92 -10.17 24.25
CA THR A 197 -19.39 -10.25 24.22
C THR A 197 -19.94 -9.13 25.10
N ILE A 198 -20.53 -8.10 24.50
CA ILE A 198 -21.29 -7.09 25.25
C ILE A 198 -22.72 -7.60 25.37
N VAL A 199 -23.08 -8.15 26.54
CA VAL A 199 -24.48 -8.44 26.89
C VAL A 199 -25.05 -7.17 27.49
N GLN A 200 -25.93 -6.47 26.77
CA GLN A 200 -26.66 -5.35 27.33
C GLN A 200 -27.85 -5.91 28.12
N ALA A 201 -27.81 -5.75 29.45
CA ALA A 201 -28.91 -6.20 30.31
C ALA A 201 -30.17 -5.38 29.99
N GLY A 202 -31.25 -6.06 29.62
CA GLY A 202 -32.56 -5.42 29.46
C GLY A 202 -33.03 -4.87 30.80
N SER A 203 -33.36 -3.58 30.84
CA SER A 203 -33.92 -2.93 32.02
C SER A 203 -35.39 -3.30 32.17
N THR A 204 -35.76 -3.89 33.31
CA THR A 204 -37.15 -4.07 33.71
C THR A 204 -37.70 -2.74 34.19
N VAL A 205 -38.71 -2.19 33.51
CA VAL A 205 -39.44 -1.01 33.99
C VAL A 205 -40.63 -1.49 34.81
N ILE A 206 -40.60 -1.28 36.13
CA ILE A 206 -41.76 -1.50 37.01
C ILE A 206 -42.48 -0.16 37.13
N GLN A 207 -43.71 -0.08 36.65
CA GLN A 207 -44.56 1.11 36.76
C GLN A 207 -45.58 0.89 37.88
N THR A 208 -45.36 1.55 39.02
CA THR A 208 -46.28 1.51 40.17
C THR A 208 -47.30 2.63 40.02
N LEU A 209 -48.58 2.29 39.82
CA LEU A 209 -49.67 3.27 39.84
C LEU A 209 -50.11 3.55 41.29
N PRO A 210 -50.32 4.82 41.70
CA PRO A 210 -50.83 5.13 43.02
C PRO A 210 -52.29 4.68 43.17
N ALA A 211 -52.61 4.06 44.32
CA ALA A 211 -53.97 3.71 44.69
C ALA A 211 -54.79 5.00 44.89
N GLN A 212 -55.86 5.18 44.12
CA GLN A 212 -56.84 6.22 44.38
C GLN A 212 -57.92 5.67 45.31
N THR A 213 -58.01 6.25 46.50
CA THR A 213 -59.09 5.98 47.46
C THR A 213 -60.16 7.04 47.27
N THR A 214 -61.29 6.67 46.67
CA THR A 214 -62.46 7.56 46.56
C THR A 214 -63.49 7.14 47.60
N THR A 215 -63.63 7.93 48.65
CA THR A 215 -64.68 7.74 49.67
C THR A 215 -65.92 8.52 49.24
N VAL A 216 -67.01 7.84 48.90
CA VAL A 216 -68.31 8.47 48.69
C VAL A 216 -69.27 7.90 49.73
N ILE A 217 -69.74 8.76 50.64
CA ILE A 217 -70.83 8.45 51.57
C ILE A 217 -71.98 9.36 51.18
N GLU A 218 -72.98 8.82 50.48
CA GLU A 218 -74.32 9.42 50.47
C GLU A 218 -75.37 8.38 50.07
N THR A 219 -76.51 8.42 50.76
CA THR A 219 -77.63 7.50 50.66
C THR A 219 -78.74 8.10 49.76
N LEU A 220 -79.40 7.22 48.98
CA LEU A 220 -80.61 7.39 48.14
C LEU A 220 -80.42 7.82 46.66
N PRO A 221 -81.39 7.50 45.78
CA PRO A 221 -81.71 6.21 45.16
C PRO A 221 -81.19 6.11 43.71
N GLN A 222 -81.24 4.90 43.13
CA GLN A 222 -80.74 4.49 41.80
C GLN A 222 -80.42 5.63 40.80
N GLN A 223 -79.13 5.87 40.57
CA GLN A 223 -78.63 6.58 39.39
C GLN A 223 -77.65 5.67 38.64
N THR A 224 -77.83 5.59 37.32
CA THR A 224 -76.91 4.90 36.42
C THR A 224 -75.66 5.76 36.25
N VAL A 225 -74.57 5.43 36.94
CA VAL A 225 -73.28 6.12 36.80
C VAL A 225 -72.55 5.57 35.59
N ARG A 226 -72.40 6.37 34.53
CA ARG A 226 -71.57 6.03 33.37
C ARG A 226 -70.14 6.49 33.62
N VAL A 227 -69.27 5.58 34.06
CA VAL A 227 -67.84 5.85 34.20
C VAL A 227 -67.18 5.78 32.82
N THR A 228 -66.77 6.92 32.28
CA THR A 228 -65.96 6.97 31.04
C THR A 228 -64.50 7.01 31.47
N SER A 229 -63.76 5.90 31.28
CA SER A 229 -62.32 5.86 31.50
C SER A 229 -61.61 6.17 30.19
N THR A 230 -60.93 7.33 30.12
CA THR A 230 -60.07 7.70 28.99
C THR A 230 -58.65 7.27 29.30
N ASN A 231 -58.21 6.14 28.74
CA ASN A 231 -56.80 5.75 28.79
C ASN A 231 -56.01 6.52 27.73
N VAL A 232 -55.25 7.53 28.14
CA VAL A 232 -54.28 8.19 27.25
C VAL A 232 -53.00 7.35 27.24
N VAL A 233 -52.80 6.57 26.17
CA VAL A 233 -51.54 5.86 25.94
C VAL A 233 -50.60 6.79 25.19
N THR A 234 -49.67 7.43 25.90
CA THR A 234 -48.59 8.18 25.27
C THR A 234 -47.52 7.19 24.82
N ALA A 235 -47.58 6.76 23.55
CA ALA A 235 -46.52 5.96 22.95
C ALA A 235 -45.33 6.86 22.61
N THR A 236 -44.24 6.77 23.38
CA THR A 236 -42.96 7.38 23.00
C THR A 236 -42.36 6.54 21.88
N VAL A 237 -42.48 6.99 20.63
CA VAL A 237 -41.82 6.33 19.49
C VAL A 237 -40.33 6.60 19.60
N GLN A 238 -39.58 5.64 20.14
CA GLN A 238 -38.12 5.70 20.13
C GLN A 238 -37.66 5.36 18.71
N SER A 239 -37.23 6.37 17.95
CA SER A 239 -36.62 6.15 16.64
C SER A 239 -35.32 5.36 16.82
N CYS A 240 -35.37 4.07 16.48
CA CYS A 240 -34.17 3.26 16.39
C CYS A 240 -33.39 3.71 15.14
N THR A 241 -32.39 4.57 15.32
CA THR A 241 -31.40 4.83 14.27
C THR A 241 -30.53 3.58 14.12
N SER A 242 -30.89 2.68 13.20
CA SER A 242 -29.98 1.63 12.77
C SER A 242 -28.89 2.27 11.90
N THR A 243 -27.74 2.56 12.52
CA THR A 243 -26.55 2.92 11.76
C THR A 243 -26.06 1.67 11.04
N SER A 244 -26.57 1.44 9.83
CA SER A 244 -26.00 0.42 8.95
C SER A 244 -24.67 0.96 8.45
N THR A 245 -23.58 0.60 9.12
CA THR A 245 -22.23 0.92 8.65
C THR A 245 -21.98 0.05 7.41
N VAL A 246 -22.25 0.59 6.23
CA VAL A 246 -21.85 -0.04 4.98
C VAL A 246 -20.33 -0.01 4.96
N TYR A 247 -19.71 -1.14 5.27
CA TYR A 247 -18.29 -1.34 5.04
C TYR A 247 -18.06 -1.44 3.55
N SER A 248 -17.86 -0.30 2.89
CA SER A 248 -17.24 -0.26 1.57
C SER A 248 -15.83 -0.83 1.75
N SER A 249 -15.65 -2.11 1.45
CA SER A 249 -14.33 -2.74 1.48
C SER A 249 -13.52 -2.17 0.32
N THR A 250 -12.85 -1.05 0.55
CA THR A 250 -11.86 -0.51 -0.37
C THR A 250 -10.67 -1.46 -0.32
N ILE A 251 -10.63 -2.43 -1.23
CA ILE A 251 -9.45 -3.25 -1.43
C ILE A 251 -8.38 -2.30 -1.96
N ALA A 252 -7.41 -1.96 -1.10
CA ALA A 252 -6.19 -1.30 -1.53
C ALA A 252 -5.45 -2.29 -2.41
N ILE A 253 -5.68 -2.21 -3.72
CA ILE A 253 -5.00 -3.06 -4.67
C ILE A 253 -3.54 -2.61 -4.67
N SER A 254 -2.64 -3.50 -4.26
CA SER A 254 -1.21 -3.36 -4.46
C SER A 254 -0.98 -3.12 -5.95
N SER A 255 -0.88 -1.87 -6.39
CA SER A 255 -0.81 -1.53 -7.80
C SER A 255 0.63 -1.76 -8.29
N CYS A 256 0.79 -2.70 -9.21
CA CYS A 256 2.07 -2.99 -9.84
C CYS A 256 2.50 -1.91 -10.82
N GLY A 257 2.58 -0.64 -10.40
CA GLY A 257 2.94 0.47 -11.29
C GLY A 257 1.75 1.24 -11.85
N ALA A 258 0.51 0.74 -11.73
CA ALA A 258 -0.66 1.60 -11.89
C ALA A 258 -0.69 2.64 -10.75
N PRO A 259 -1.20 3.86 -10.98
CA PRO A 259 -1.34 4.86 -9.92
C PRO A 259 -2.09 4.29 -8.71
N PRO A 260 -1.73 4.65 -7.47
CA PRO A 260 -2.52 4.26 -6.31
C PRO A 260 -3.92 4.88 -6.43
N GLY A 261 -4.96 4.05 -6.28
CA GLY A 261 -6.34 4.49 -6.42
C GLY A 261 -7.35 3.37 -6.19
N THR A 262 -8.60 3.76 -5.97
CA THR A 262 -9.74 2.85 -5.91
C THR A 262 -10.30 2.70 -7.32
N TYR A 263 -10.24 1.48 -7.84
CA TYR A 263 -10.74 1.15 -9.17
C TYR A 263 -12.10 0.47 -9.05
N VAL A 264 -13.17 1.16 -9.47
CA VAL A 264 -14.55 0.62 -9.48
C VAL A 264 -14.94 0.02 -10.83
N SER A 265 -14.10 0.19 -11.85
CA SER A 265 -14.35 -0.31 -13.19
C SER A 265 -13.04 -0.48 -13.97
N ARG A 266 -13.16 -1.07 -15.17
CA ARG A 266 -12.05 -1.21 -16.12
C ARG A 266 -11.38 0.15 -16.32
N THR A 267 -10.10 0.22 -16.00
CA THR A 267 -9.33 1.46 -16.10
C THR A 267 -8.10 1.22 -16.96
N ILE A 268 -7.81 2.14 -17.87
CA ILE A 268 -6.66 2.10 -18.74
C ILE A 268 -6.04 3.49 -18.75
N GLY A 269 -4.71 3.60 -18.71
CA GLY A 269 -4.09 4.91 -18.69
C GLY A 269 -2.59 4.94 -18.96
N GLN A 270 -2.05 6.14 -18.83
CA GLN A 270 -0.63 6.46 -18.91
C GLN A 270 -0.11 6.75 -17.50
N ILE A 271 1.13 6.37 -17.22
CA ILE A 271 1.80 6.75 -15.99
C ILE A 271 2.12 8.24 -16.08
N SER A 272 1.66 8.99 -15.09
CA SER A 272 2.02 10.39 -14.92
C SER A 272 2.78 10.56 -13.63
N CYS A 273 3.92 11.24 -13.69
CA CYS A 273 4.72 11.56 -12.52
C CYS A 273 4.24 12.88 -11.93
N THR A 274 3.41 12.79 -10.89
CA THR A 274 2.88 13.98 -10.21
C THR A 274 4.00 14.73 -9.49
N GLN A 275 4.20 15.99 -9.85
CA GLN A 275 5.15 16.86 -9.17
C GLN A 275 4.65 17.23 -7.76
N PRO A 276 5.47 17.07 -6.70
CA PRO A 276 5.10 17.55 -5.37
C PRO A 276 4.94 19.08 -5.36
N ALA A 277 3.84 19.59 -4.80
CA ALA A 277 3.57 21.04 -4.74
C ALA A 277 4.67 21.83 -4.00
N ALA A 278 5.32 21.19 -3.02
CA ALA A 278 6.41 21.77 -2.22
C ALA A 278 7.81 21.31 -2.68
N ALA A 279 7.98 20.98 -3.97
CA ALA A 279 9.28 20.58 -4.49
C ALA A 279 10.27 21.76 -4.42
N PRO A 280 11.51 21.57 -3.90
CA PRO A 280 12.54 22.59 -4.00
C PRO A 280 12.79 23.00 -5.44
N SER A 281 13.24 24.24 -5.63
CA SER A 281 13.58 24.76 -6.95
C SER A 281 14.56 23.84 -7.68
N GLY A 282 14.22 23.48 -8.92
CA GLY A 282 15.03 22.61 -9.76
C GLY A 282 14.79 21.11 -9.58
N SER A 283 14.03 20.71 -8.57
CA SER A 283 13.64 19.30 -8.40
C SER A 283 12.48 18.92 -9.31
N VAL A 284 12.55 17.75 -9.93
CA VAL A 284 11.52 17.21 -10.81
C VAL A 284 11.20 15.76 -10.44
N ASN A 285 9.91 15.41 -10.49
CA ASN A 285 9.43 14.05 -10.54
C ASN A 285 9.12 13.72 -12.00
N ALA A 286 9.93 12.87 -12.61
CA ALA A 286 9.76 12.49 -14.01
C ALA A 286 10.04 11.00 -14.19
N PHE A 287 9.59 10.46 -15.32
CA PHE A 287 9.75 9.04 -15.58
C PHE A 287 11.21 8.77 -15.96
N HIS A 288 11.86 7.83 -15.28
CA HIS A 288 13.23 7.44 -15.55
C HIS A 288 13.30 5.94 -15.78
N ARG A 289 14.09 5.55 -16.78
CA ARG A 289 14.27 4.15 -17.16
C ARG A 289 15.74 3.83 -17.40
N ILE A 290 16.13 2.61 -17.04
CA ILE A 290 17.47 2.09 -17.28
C ILE A 290 17.31 0.68 -17.87
N GLU A 291 17.65 0.54 -19.14
CA GLU A 291 17.64 -0.73 -19.85
C GLU A 291 19.07 -1.25 -19.97
N ALA A 292 19.41 -2.25 -19.17
CA ALA A 292 20.68 -2.95 -19.24
C ALA A 292 20.64 -4.05 -20.32
N ASP A 293 21.68 -4.89 -20.37
CA ASP A 293 21.74 -5.99 -21.32
C ASP A 293 20.62 -7.02 -21.12
N ASN A 294 20.60 -8.05 -21.98
CA ASN A 294 19.57 -9.09 -21.92
C ASN A 294 19.68 -10.00 -20.69
N ASN A 295 20.84 -10.08 -20.03
CA ASN A 295 21.02 -10.89 -18.84
C ASN A 295 20.49 -10.16 -17.60
N GLN A 296 20.75 -8.85 -17.49
CA GLN A 296 20.31 -8.07 -16.34
C GLN A 296 18.87 -7.57 -16.48
N GLY A 297 18.42 -7.23 -17.69
CA GLY A 297 17.06 -6.72 -17.88
C GLY A 297 16.94 -5.22 -17.57
N THR A 298 15.79 -4.81 -17.07
CA THR A 298 15.53 -3.43 -16.68
C THR A 298 16.05 -3.21 -15.26
N VAL A 299 17.00 -2.29 -15.09
CA VAL A 299 17.61 -2.00 -13.77
C VAL A 299 16.68 -1.12 -12.94
N PHE A 300 16.05 -0.16 -13.60
CA PHE A 300 15.12 0.77 -12.98
C PHE A 300 14.07 1.20 -14.01
N GLU A 301 12.83 1.33 -13.56
CA GLU A 301 11.78 1.97 -14.33
C GLU A 301 10.71 2.54 -13.40
N GLY A 302 10.44 3.82 -13.52
CA GLY A 302 9.36 4.47 -12.79
C GLY A 302 9.57 5.97 -12.61
N CYS A 303 8.63 6.60 -11.92
CA CYS A 303 8.77 7.99 -11.50
C CYS A 303 9.86 8.11 -10.43
N ILE A 304 10.83 8.99 -10.67
CA ILE A 304 11.85 9.31 -9.70
C ILE A 304 11.89 10.82 -9.47
N TYR A 305 11.82 11.17 -8.19
CA TYR A 305 11.96 12.54 -7.74
C TYR A 305 13.44 12.82 -7.46
N ALA A 306 14.02 13.76 -8.21
CA ALA A 306 15.41 14.16 -8.08
C ALA A 306 15.54 15.68 -8.19
N GLY A 307 16.68 16.21 -7.77
CA GLY A 307 17.04 17.63 -7.84
C GLY A 307 18.49 17.81 -8.30
N PRO A 308 18.97 19.06 -8.40
CA PRO A 308 20.39 19.34 -8.60
C PRO A 308 21.21 18.69 -7.48
N ARG A 309 22.24 17.93 -7.81
CA ARG A 309 23.03 17.23 -6.81
C ARG A 309 24.46 16.94 -7.25
N SER A 310 25.34 16.84 -6.26
CA SER A 310 26.66 16.27 -6.45
C SER A 310 26.53 14.75 -6.50
N ILE A 311 27.15 14.16 -7.51
CA ILE A 311 27.15 12.74 -7.78
C ILE A 311 28.55 12.21 -7.50
N THR A 312 28.64 11.07 -6.82
CA THR A 312 29.89 10.37 -6.55
C THR A 312 29.89 9.02 -7.26
N THR A 313 30.88 8.78 -8.11
CA THR A 313 31.12 7.45 -8.69
C THR A 313 32.46 6.90 -8.17
N PRO A 314 32.61 5.56 -8.05
CA PRO A 314 33.87 4.95 -7.63
C PRO A 314 35.09 5.40 -8.44
N SER A 315 34.95 5.45 -9.78
CA SER A 315 36.06 5.78 -10.69
C SER A 315 36.18 7.27 -11.01
N GLY A 316 35.10 8.04 -10.85
CA GLY A 316 35.04 9.45 -11.28
C GLY A 316 35.07 10.48 -10.16
N GLY A 317 35.06 10.07 -8.88
CA GLY A 317 35.05 11.01 -7.75
C GLY A 317 33.70 11.73 -7.60
N THR A 318 33.70 12.92 -7.00
CA THR A 318 32.49 13.70 -6.68
C THR A 318 32.42 14.98 -7.51
N HIS A 319 31.36 15.14 -8.30
CA HIS A 319 31.15 16.30 -9.18
C HIS A 319 29.68 16.72 -9.21
N GLN A 320 29.43 18.01 -9.43
CA GLN A 320 28.08 18.53 -9.57
C GLN A 320 27.50 18.14 -10.93
N CYS A 321 26.31 17.54 -10.93
CA CYS A 321 25.57 17.24 -12.17
C CYS A 321 24.23 17.98 -12.21
N GLY A 322 23.88 18.46 -13.40
CA GLY A 322 22.81 19.40 -13.63
C GLY A 322 23.25 20.86 -13.51
N ALA A 323 22.50 21.77 -14.14
CA ALA A 323 22.64 23.19 -13.86
C ALA A 323 22.37 23.44 -12.37
N SER A 324 22.88 24.55 -11.82
CA SER A 324 22.68 24.93 -10.42
C SER A 324 21.20 24.91 -9.99
N THR A 325 20.28 24.98 -10.95
CA THR A 325 18.82 25.02 -10.75
C THR A 325 18.06 23.90 -11.44
N GLY A 326 18.69 22.86 -11.99
CA GLY A 326 17.94 21.83 -12.73
C GLY A 326 18.42 20.40 -12.52
N THR A 327 17.46 19.47 -12.57
CA THR A 327 17.70 18.03 -12.46
C THR A 327 18.27 17.49 -13.77
N SER A 328 19.37 16.74 -13.67
CA SER A 328 19.97 16.03 -14.80
C SER A 328 19.53 14.57 -14.86
N ILE A 329 19.69 13.92 -16.01
CA ILE A 329 19.42 12.48 -16.15
C ILE A 329 20.33 11.66 -15.24
N THR A 330 21.62 11.98 -15.14
CA THR A 330 22.52 11.31 -14.17
C THR A 330 22.06 11.55 -12.73
N GLY A 331 21.51 12.74 -12.43
CA GLY A 331 20.90 13.03 -11.12
C GLY A 331 19.70 12.15 -10.80
N GLN A 332 18.86 11.84 -11.80
CA GLN A 332 17.78 10.85 -11.67
C GLN A 332 18.33 9.44 -11.45
N THR A 333 19.40 9.07 -12.16
CA THR A 333 20.07 7.76 -11.98
C THR A 333 20.64 7.61 -10.59
N ASP A 334 21.27 8.65 -10.04
CA ASP A 334 21.79 8.65 -8.67
C ASP A 334 20.67 8.50 -7.64
N ALA A 335 19.56 9.23 -7.82
CA ALA A 335 18.38 9.10 -6.97
C ALA A 335 17.77 7.69 -7.05
N ALA A 336 17.66 7.12 -8.26
CA ALA A 336 17.16 5.76 -8.47
C ALA A 336 18.09 4.71 -7.85
N SER A 337 19.41 4.90 -7.95
CA SER A 337 20.44 4.05 -7.33
C SER A 337 20.29 4.04 -5.81
N GLN A 338 20.14 5.20 -5.18
CA GLN A 338 19.93 5.31 -3.73
C GLN A 338 18.61 4.69 -3.28
N LEU A 339 17.55 4.84 -4.09
CA LEU A 339 16.23 4.29 -3.78
C LEU A 339 16.21 2.76 -3.84
N THR A 340 16.88 2.16 -4.83
CA THR A 340 16.73 0.74 -5.14
C THR A 340 17.93 -0.12 -4.75
N GLY A 341 19.10 0.50 -4.58
CA GLY A 341 20.33 -0.15 -4.14
C GLY A 341 21.24 -0.64 -5.27
N PHE A 342 20.91 -0.41 -6.55
CA PHE A 342 21.86 -0.73 -7.63
C PHE A 342 23.06 0.21 -7.58
N THR A 343 24.21 -0.25 -8.08
CA THR A 343 25.42 0.59 -8.20
C THR A 343 25.65 0.98 -9.65
N TYR A 344 26.39 2.05 -9.87
CA TYR A 344 26.83 2.47 -11.20
C TYR A 344 28.24 3.07 -11.08
N ASP A 345 28.95 3.14 -12.19
CA ASP A 345 30.30 3.69 -12.24
C ASP A 345 30.61 4.36 -13.57
N GLY A 346 31.54 5.31 -13.53
CA GLY A 346 32.00 6.06 -14.69
C GLY A 346 33.09 7.04 -14.30
N THR A 347 33.92 7.45 -15.27
CA THR A 347 34.95 8.46 -15.05
C THR A 347 34.40 9.85 -15.36
N PHE A 348 34.71 10.83 -14.53
CA PHE A 348 34.36 12.22 -14.84
C PHE A 348 35.32 12.81 -15.87
N SER A 349 34.78 13.57 -16.83
CA SER A 349 35.57 14.33 -17.79
C SER A 349 35.36 15.83 -17.58
N PRO A 350 36.40 16.56 -17.12
CA PRO A 350 36.32 18.02 -16.98
C PRO A 350 36.03 18.75 -18.29
N SER A 351 36.49 18.23 -19.42
CA SER A 351 36.29 18.85 -20.74
C SER A 351 34.82 18.83 -21.19
N PHE A 352 34.05 17.84 -20.76
CA PHE A 352 32.61 17.74 -21.06
C PHE A 352 31.73 18.11 -19.85
N ASN A 353 32.35 18.30 -18.68
CA ASN A 353 31.66 18.46 -17.40
C ASN A 353 30.62 17.35 -17.16
N ASP A 354 30.99 16.10 -17.46
CA ASP A 354 30.08 14.95 -17.44
C ASP A 354 30.78 13.65 -17.02
N TYR A 355 29.98 12.67 -16.60
CA TYR A 355 30.44 11.30 -16.35
C TYR A 355 30.30 10.46 -17.61
N PHE A 356 31.39 9.82 -18.01
CA PHE A 356 31.36 8.70 -18.94
C PHE A 356 30.98 7.43 -18.18
N ILE A 357 29.67 7.16 -18.12
CA ILE A 357 29.13 5.98 -17.42
C ILE A 357 29.54 4.71 -18.15
N THR A 358 30.35 3.89 -17.47
CA THR A 358 30.85 2.61 -17.99
C THR A 358 30.11 1.42 -17.40
N ARG A 359 29.32 1.59 -16.34
CA ARG A 359 28.56 0.49 -15.72
C ARG A 359 27.29 1.00 -15.05
N ILE A 360 26.18 0.30 -15.24
CA ILE A 360 24.98 0.46 -14.42
C ILE A 360 24.49 -0.93 -14.02
N GLY A 361 24.36 -1.17 -12.72
CA GLY A 361 24.13 -2.49 -12.16
C GLY A 361 25.26 -3.47 -12.49
N SER A 362 24.92 -4.65 -13.02
CA SER A 362 25.90 -5.66 -13.45
C SER A 362 26.35 -5.49 -14.90
N THR A 363 25.63 -4.73 -15.73
CA THR A 363 25.99 -4.51 -17.13
C THR A 363 27.11 -3.48 -17.27
N GLN A 364 28.22 -3.95 -17.83
CA GLN A 364 29.47 -3.22 -18.03
C GLN A 364 29.66 -2.88 -19.50
N GLN A 365 30.20 -1.69 -19.76
CA GLN A 365 30.63 -1.25 -21.07
C GLN A 365 31.67 -2.19 -21.67
N SER A 366 31.52 -2.53 -22.95
CA SER A 366 32.41 -3.41 -23.70
C SER A 366 32.78 -2.75 -25.04
N GLY A 367 33.70 -3.36 -25.79
CA GLY A 367 34.40 -2.76 -26.92
C GLY A 367 33.55 -1.84 -27.81
N ASN A 368 32.42 -2.34 -28.33
CA ASN A 368 31.54 -1.61 -29.24
C ASN A 368 30.13 -1.34 -28.68
N SER A 369 29.90 -1.63 -27.40
CA SER A 369 28.60 -1.44 -26.75
C SER A 369 28.74 -0.41 -25.64
N TYR A 370 28.00 0.69 -25.80
CA TYR A 370 28.10 1.86 -24.94
C TYR A 370 26.74 2.20 -24.33
N TRP A 371 26.78 2.79 -23.14
CA TRP A 371 25.60 3.39 -22.53
C TRP A 371 25.25 4.69 -23.25
N GLY A 372 24.03 4.77 -23.77
CA GLY A 372 23.48 5.99 -24.35
C GLY A 372 22.44 6.64 -23.44
N VAL A 373 22.37 7.96 -23.53
CA VAL A 373 21.39 8.79 -22.80
C VAL A 373 20.36 9.32 -23.77
N LEU A 374 19.09 9.12 -23.44
CA LEU A 374 17.97 9.59 -24.24
C LEU A 374 16.99 10.38 -23.36
N ASN A 375 16.42 11.44 -23.90
CA ASN A 375 15.28 12.14 -23.32
C ASN A 375 14.11 12.09 -24.31
N ASN A 376 12.93 11.68 -23.85
CA ASN A 376 11.73 11.49 -24.65
C ASN A 376 11.99 10.59 -25.89
N GLY A 377 12.84 9.58 -25.71
CA GLY A 377 13.22 8.59 -26.73
C GLY A 377 14.17 9.09 -27.81
N VAL A 378 14.83 10.23 -27.62
CA VAL A 378 15.83 10.79 -28.54
C VAL A 378 17.14 11.00 -27.81
N PHE A 379 18.28 10.72 -28.46
CA PHE A 379 19.60 10.99 -27.93
C PHE A 379 19.73 12.45 -27.50
N THR A 380 20.32 12.65 -26.32
CA THR A 380 20.61 13.98 -25.81
C THR A 380 21.82 14.57 -26.54
N THR A 381 21.81 15.88 -26.77
CA THR A 381 22.95 16.60 -27.39
C THR A 381 24.12 16.81 -26.42
N SER A 382 23.91 16.54 -25.14
CA SER A 382 24.88 16.56 -24.05
C SER A 382 24.86 15.22 -23.33
N GLY A 383 25.89 14.92 -22.53
CA GLY A 383 25.88 13.73 -21.69
C GLY A 383 24.84 13.80 -20.56
N GLY A 384 24.85 12.79 -19.69
CA GLY A 384 23.83 12.64 -18.67
C GLY A 384 23.79 13.78 -17.63
N CYS A 385 24.92 14.41 -17.31
CA CYS A 385 24.97 15.55 -16.39
C CYS A 385 24.53 16.86 -17.04
N GLY A 386 24.79 17.02 -18.34
CA GLY A 386 24.31 18.17 -19.11
C GLY A 386 22.83 18.08 -19.50
N ALA A 387 22.28 16.88 -19.66
CA ALA A 387 20.92 16.65 -20.10
C ALA A 387 19.90 16.93 -18.98
N GLN A 388 19.18 18.05 -19.11
CA GLN A 388 18.15 18.48 -18.16
C GLN A 388 16.83 17.71 -18.35
N VAL A 389 16.17 17.44 -17.23
CA VAL A 389 14.87 16.75 -17.18
C VAL A 389 13.81 17.71 -16.65
N ARG A 390 12.64 17.70 -17.28
CA ARG A 390 11.47 18.48 -16.88
C ARG A 390 10.34 17.58 -16.38
N ALA A 391 9.38 18.17 -15.68
CA ALA A 391 8.16 17.45 -15.33
C ALA A 391 7.45 16.99 -16.62
N GLY A 392 7.06 15.71 -16.67
CA GLY A 392 6.45 15.08 -17.84
C GLY A 392 7.44 14.47 -18.83
N ASP A 393 8.75 14.70 -18.68
CA ASP A 393 9.76 14.02 -19.50
C ASP A 393 9.87 12.53 -19.13
N SER A 394 10.39 11.76 -20.09
CA SER A 394 10.80 10.37 -19.92
C SER A 394 12.27 10.22 -20.30
N SER A 395 13.13 10.01 -19.31
CA SER A 395 14.56 9.83 -19.52
C SER A 395 14.95 8.35 -19.53
N LEU A 396 15.99 8.02 -20.29
CA LEU A 396 16.44 6.64 -20.50
C LEU A 396 17.96 6.56 -20.54
N TRP A 397 18.52 5.65 -19.74
CA TRP A 397 19.82 5.04 -20.03
C TRP A 397 19.61 3.72 -20.76
N GLN A 398 20.21 3.59 -21.93
CA GLN A 398 20.06 2.42 -22.77
C GLN A 398 21.42 1.79 -23.01
N TRP A 399 21.55 0.52 -22.66
CA TRP A 399 22.69 -0.29 -23.02
C TRP A 399 22.73 -0.50 -24.53
N ASP A 400 23.94 -0.44 -25.11
CA ASP A 400 24.18 -0.63 -26.54
C ASP A 400 23.39 0.34 -27.44
N ALA A 401 23.15 1.57 -26.94
CA ALA A 401 22.17 2.48 -27.55
C ALA A 401 22.49 2.85 -29.00
N PHE A 402 23.77 2.94 -29.35
CA PHE A 402 24.22 3.38 -30.68
C PHE A 402 24.06 2.32 -31.77
N ASN A 403 23.77 1.08 -31.39
CA ASN A 403 23.43 -0.01 -32.31
C ASN A 403 21.92 -0.19 -32.49
N LEU A 404 21.10 0.69 -31.90
CA LEU A 404 19.65 0.63 -32.00
C LEU A 404 19.13 1.35 -33.25
N ASN A 405 18.27 0.66 -33.99
CA ASN A 405 17.53 1.27 -35.10
C ASN A 405 16.27 1.98 -34.61
N GLN A 406 15.64 1.44 -33.56
CA GLN A 406 14.36 1.91 -33.03
C GLN A 406 14.36 1.76 -31.51
N LEU A 407 13.72 2.69 -30.81
CA LEU A 407 13.33 2.55 -29.42
C LEU A 407 11.83 2.26 -29.38
N LEU A 408 11.46 1.12 -28.79
CA LEU A 408 10.06 0.75 -28.68
C LEU A 408 9.36 1.51 -27.54
N THR A 409 8.05 1.66 -27.65
CA THR A 409 7.16 2.23 -26.61
C THR A 409 5.83 1.48 -26.64
N ILE A 410 5.28 1.17 -25.46
CA ILE A 410 3.93 0.60 -25.31
C ILE A 410 2.97 1.65 -24.75
N ALA A 411 1.79 1.75 -25.36
CA ALA A 411 0.63 2.45 -24.84
C ALA A 411 -0.61 1.54 -24.91
N PRO A 412 -1.54 1.60 -23.93
CA PRO A 412 -1.44 2.26 -22.63
C PRO A 412 -0.29 1.72 -21.78
N GLN A 413 0.07 2.42 -20.70
CA GLN A 413 1.12 1.98 -19.77
C GLN A 413 0.60 1.17 -18.59
N TYR A 414 -0.69 1.29 -18.29
CA TYR A 414 -1.32 0.38 -17.33
C TYR A 414 -2.77 0.09 -17.69
N ALA A 415 -3.26 -1.05 -17.18
CA ALA A 415 -4.67 -1.39 -17.16
C ALA A 415 -5.05 -2.10 -15.85
N VAL A 416 -6.26 -1.84 -15.37
CA VAL A 416 -6.92 -2.58 -14.29
C VAL A 416 -8.17 -3.22 -14.88
N VAL A 417 -8.26 -4.54 -14.82
CA VAL A 417 -9.27 -5.34 -15.51
C VAL A 417 -9.69 -6.54 -14.66
N SER A 418 -10.89 -7.07 -14.88
CA SER A 418 -11.32 -8.32 -14.26
C SER A 418 -10.80 -9.53 -15.03
N VAL A 419 -10.64 -10.66 -14.35
CA VAL A 419 -10.34 -11.97 -14.98
C VAL A 419 -11.27 -12.23 -16.18
N GLY A 420 -10.73 -12.86 -17.23
CA GLY A 420 -11.47 -13.17 -18.46
C GLY A 420 -11.69 -11.99 -19.43
N SER A 421 -11.30 -10.77 -19.05
CA SER A 421 -11.32 -9.61 -19.96
C SER A 421 -10.27 -9.73 -21.07
N THR A 422 -10.43 -8.93 -22.12
CA THR A 422 -9.39 -8.68 -23.11
C THR A 422 -8.76 -7.29 -22.93
N VAL A 423 -7.47 -7.20 -23.22
CA VAL A 423 -6.70 -5.96 -23.22
C VAL A 423 -6.05 -5.80 -24.57
N SER A 424 -6.06 -4.57 -25.08
CA SER A 424 -5.34 -4.17 -26.28
C SER A 424 -4.27 -3.15 -25.91
N ILE A 425 -3.07 -3.36 -26.45
CA ILE A 425 -1.94 -2.43 -26.38
C ILE A 425 -1.44 -2.13 -27.78
N THR A 426 -0.68 -1.05 -27.91
CA THR A 426 -0.04 -0.63 -29.15
C THR A 426 1.45 -0.45 -28.90
N VAL A 427 2.26 -1.09 -29.74
CA VAL A 427 3.70 -0.93 -29.79
C VAL A 427 4.02 0.07 -30.90
N THR A 428 4.77 1.11 -30.55
CA THR A 428 5.33 2.06 -31.51
C THR A 428 6.86 2.01 -31.46
N GLY A 429 7.50 2.36 -32.56
CA GLY A 429 8.93 2.52 -32.69
C GLY A 429 9.26 3.96 -33.07
N ARG A 430 10.35 4.46 -32.52
CA ARG A 430 10.94 5.75 -32.87
C ARG A 430 12.44 5.60 -33.08
N SER A 431 13.01 6.24 -34.09
CA SER A 431 14.47 6.31 -34.21
C SER A 431 15.06 7.07 -33.01
N PRO A 432 16.11 6.55 -32.36
CA PRO A 432 16.76 7.25 -31.24
C PRO A 432 17.45 8.55 -31.70
N ASN A 433 17.64 8.74 -33.00
CA ASN A 433 18.15 9.99 -33.58
C ASN A 433 17.05 11.04 -33.81
N GLY A 434 15.79 10.76 -33.45
CA GLY A 434 14.65 11.67 -33.61
C GLY A 434 13.64 11.22 -34.67
N GLY A 435 12.73 12.13 -35.05
CA GLY A 435 11.63 11.84 -35.97
C GLY A 435 10.33 11.43 -35.27
N PRO A 436 9.25 11.17 -36.03
CA PRO A 436 7.96 10.76 -35.49
C PRO A 436 8.00 9.30 -35.00
N SER A 437 7.16 8.98 -34.02
CA SER A 437 6.86 7.59 -33.67
C SER A 437 5.89 6.99 -34.69
N SER A 438 6.05 5.71 -35.00
CA SER A 438 5.14 4.97 -35.90
C SER A 438 4.79 3.62 -35.30
N PRO A 439 3.65 3.00 -35.67
CA PRO A 439 3.35 1.63 -35.28
C PRO A 439 4.47 0.67 -35.64
N PHE A 440 4.82 -0.22 -34.72
CA PHE A 440 5.92 -1.17 -34.93
C PHE A 440 5.36 -2.59 -35.07
N GLN A 441 5.56 -3.20 -36.24
CA GLN A 441 5.14 -4.58 -36.52
C GLN A 441 6.19 -5.60 -36.05
N GLY A 442 5.72 -6.74 -35.52
CA GLY A 442 6.57 -7.88 -35.20
C GLY A 442 7.34 -7.77 -33.88
N ALA A 443 7.01 -6.80 -33.02
CA ALA A 443 7.54 -6.75 -31.68
C ALA A 443 6.86 -7.81 -30.81
N THR A 444 7.66 -8.59 -30.08
CA THR A 444 7.19 -9.68 -29.22
C THR A 444 6.92 -9.15 -27.81
N LEU A 445 5.77 -9.51 -27.23
CA LEU A 445 5.40 -9.16 -25.86
C LEU A 445 5.94 -10.19 -24.85
N SER A 446 6.80 -9.76 -23.92
CA SER A 446 7.35 -10.62 -22.87
C SER A 446 6.25 -11.20 -21.97
N GLY A 447 6.23 -12.51 -21.75
CA GLY A 447 5.19 -13.17 -20.93
C GLY A 447 3.84 -13.33 -21.64
N GLY A 448 3.65 -12.72 -22.81
CA GLY A 448 2.45 -12.85 -23.63
C GLY A 448 2.44 -14.08 -24.54
N GLN A 449 3.06 -15.20 -24.15
CA GLN A 449 3.03 -16.46 -24.92
C GLN A 449 3.44 -16.33 -26.41
N GLY A 450 4.37 -15.43 -26.73
CA GLY A 450 4.84 -15.23 -28.11
C GLY A 450 3.96 -14.34 -28.98
N LEU A 451 3.00 -13.61 -28.38
CA LEU A 451 2.23 -12.59 -29.09
C LEU A 451 3.13 -11.53 -29.71
N GLN A 452 2.82 -11.17 -30.96
CA GLN A 452 3.54 -10.17 -31.73
C GLN A 452 2.61 -9.05 -32.18
N SER A 453 3.15 -7.84 -32.31
CA SER A 453 2.40 -6.69 -32.82
C SER A 453 2.08 -6.80 -34.30
N GLY A 454 0.84 -6.44 -34.66
CA GLY A 454 0.38 -6.34 -36.04
C GLY A 454 0.97 -5.15 -36.80
N SER A 455 0.54 -4.96 -38.05
CA SER A 455 0.96 -3.83 -38.89
C SER A 455 0.52 -2.47 -38.33
N ASP A 456 -0.53 -2.46 -37.51
CA ASP A 456 -1.01 -1.31 -36.75
C ASP A 456 -0.30 -1.15 -35.38
N GLY A 457 0.70 -1.98 -35.10
CA GLY A 457 1.38 -2.04 -33.81
C GLY A 457 0.54 -2.68 -32.70
N GLY A 458 -0.68 -3.12 -33.01
CA GLY A 458 -1.64 -3.64 -32.03
C GLY A 458 -1.28 -5.04 -31.54
N ILE A 459 -1.49 -5.26 -30.24
CA ILE A 459 -1.50 -6.59 -29.62
C ILE A 459 -2.76 -6.66 -28.75
N THR A 460 -3.62 -7.64 -29.01
CA THR A 460 -4.79 -7.93 -28.18
C THR A 460 -4.66 -9.32 -27.56
N PHE A 461 -4.90 -9.42 -26.27
CA PHE A 461 -4.79 -10.68 -25.54
C PHE A 461 -5.80 -10.81 -24.41
N THR A 462 -6.12 -12.06 -24.07
CA THR A 462 -6.93 -12.40 -22.91
C THR A 462 -6.09 -12.27 -21.66
N VAL A 463 -6.64 -11.61 -20.64
CA VAL A 463 -5.93 -11.38 -19.38
C VAL A 463 -5.78 -12.72 -18.63
N PRO A 464 -4.73 -12.88 -17.82
CA PRO A 464 -4.56 -14.08 -16.99
C PRO A 464 -5.79 -14.37 -16.12
N SER A 465 -6.09 -15.65 -15.93
CA SER A 465 -7.21 -16.10 -15.09
C SER A 465 -6.94 -15.92 -13.60
N GLU A 466 -5.67 -15.80 -13.20
CA GLU A 466 -5.28 -15.55 -11.82
C GLU A 466 -5.27 -14.03 -11.55
N PRO A 467 -6.01 -13.54 -10.54
CA PRO A 467 -5.88 -12.18 -10.08
C PRO A 467 -4.45 -11.89 -9.63
N GLY A 468 -3.95 -10.72 -9.97
CA GLY A 468 -2.57 -10.39 -9.67
C GLY A 468 -2.00 -9.27 -10.51
N CYS A 469 -0.70 -9.11 -10.35
CA CYS A 469 0.09 -8.07 -10.93
C CYS A 469 0.98 -8.65 -12.01
N TYR A 470 0.84 -8.14 -13.23
CA TYR A 470 1.59 -8.59 -14.39
C TYR A 470 2.30 -7.41 -15.04
N GLN A 471 3.50 -7.65 -15.54
CA GLN A 471 4.31 -6.66 -16.22
C GLN A 471 4.73 -7.21 -17.57
N TYR A 472 4.51 -6.44 -18.63
CA TYR A 472 4.82 -6.80 -19.99
C TYR A 472 5.72 -5.72 -20.62
N LYS A 473 6.65 -6.13 -21.47
CA LYS A 473 7.47 -5.25 -22.30
C LYS A 473 7.54 -5.81 -23.71
N ALA A 474 7.65 -4.94 -24.70
CA ALA A 474 7.84 -5.31 -26.09
C ALA A 474 9.34 -5.30 -26.40
N SER A 475 9.78 -6.30 -27.15
CA SER A 475 11.14 -6.40 -27.67
C SER A 475 11.13 -6.81 -29.15
N ALA A 476 12.13 -6.34 -29.88
CA ALA A 476 12.38 -6.73 -31.26
C ALA A 476 13.90 -6.67 -31.53
N GLY A 477 14.38 -7.47 -32.49
CA GLY A 477 15.80 -7.45 -32.87
C GLY A 477 16.25 -6.06 -33.32
N GLY A 478 17.43 -5.64 -32.90
CA GLY A 478 17.99 -4.31 -33.23
C GLY A 478 17.21 -3.11 -32.68
N SER A 479 16.29 -3.34 -31.74
CA SER A 479 15.47 -2.31 -31.11
C SER A 479 15.67 -2.28 -29.59
N GLY A 480 15.62 -1.08 -29.00
CA GLY A 480 15.57 -0.92 -27.55
C GLY A 480 14.22 -1.38 -27.01
N ARG A 481 14.21 -2.08 -25.86
CA ARG A 481 12.98 -2.56 -25.22
C ARG A 481 12.02 -1.40 -24.95
N SER A 482 10.71 -1.68 -24.95
CA SER A 482 9.71 -0.69 -24.59
C SER A 482 9.70 -0.37 -23.10
N ASN A 483 9.04 0.71 -22.70
CA ASN A 483 8.55 0.84 -21.33
C ASN A 483 7.62 -0.34 -20.97
N ALA A 484 7.43 -0.55 -19.68
CA ALA A 484 6.51 -1.52 -19.13
C ALA A 484 5.05 -1.12 -19.37
N PHE A 485 4.27 -2.15 -19.65
CA PHE A 485 2.82 -2.16 -19.50
C PHE A 485 2.48 -2.96 -18.24
N TYR A 486 1.81 -2.31 -17.30
CA TYR A 486 1.42 -2.90 -16.03
C TYR A 486 -0.05 -3.29 -16.03
N LEU A 487 -0.32 -4.58 -15.85
CA LEU A 487 -1.66 -5.12 -15.85
C LEU A 487 -2.02 -5.60 -14.44
N ASN A 488 -3.06 -4.99 -13.87
CA ASN A 488 -3.63 -5.41 -12.60
C ASN A 488 -4.93 -6.17 -12.87
N VAL A 489 -4.95 -7.45 -12.55
CA VAL A 489 -6.09 -8.33 -12.74
C VAL A 489 -6.80 -8.52 -11.41
N VAL A 490 -8.08 -8.15 -11.35
CA VAL A 490 -8.95 -8.35 -10.19
C VAL A 490 -9.92 -9.51 -10.45
N SER A 491 -10.36 -10.21 -9.41
CA SER A 491 -11.39 -11.25 -9.56
C SER A 491 -12.72 -10.66 -10.04
N GLN A 492 -13.08 -9.50 -9.50
CA GLN A 492 -14.24 -8.71 -9.87
C GLN A 492 -14.03 -7.26 -9.39
N PHE A 493 -14.63 -6.30 -10.08
CA PHE A 493 -14.73 -4.95 -9.55
C PHE A 493 -15.77 -4.91 -8.41
N PRO A 494 -15.61 -4.03 -7.40
CA PRO A 494 -16.66 -3.77 -6.44
C PRO A 494 -17.92 -3.38 -7.23
N SER A 495 -19.01 -4.12 -7.07
CA SER A 495 -20.30 -3.75 -7.65
C SER A 495 -20.68 -2.37 -7.13
N GLU A 496 -21.01 -1.44 -8.02
CA GLU A 496 -21.62 -0.16 -7.62
C GLU A 496 -22.84 -0.48 -6.76
N ILE A 497 -22.78 -0.11 -5.48
CA ILE A 497 -23.94 -0.16 -4.60
C ILE A 497 -24.89 0.91 -5.15
N LYS A 498 -25.96 0.45 -5.81
CA LYS A 498 -27.00 1.31 -6.37
C LYS A 498 -27.87 1.94 -5.30
#